data_AF-A0AAT9FSJ6-F1
#
_entry.id   AF-A0AAT9FSJ6-F1
#
_cell.length_a   1.000
_cell.length_b   1.000
_cell.length_c   1.000
_cell.angle_alpha   90.00
_cell.angle_beta   90.00
_cell.angle_gamma   90.00
#
_symmetry.space_group_name_H-M   'P 1'
#
loop_
_entity.id
_entity.type
_entity.pdbx_description
1 polymer ?
#
loop_
_entity_poly.entity_id
_entity_poly.type
_entity_poly.pdbx_seq_one_letter_code
_entity_poly.pdbx_strand_id
1 'polypeptide(L)'
;MGLISLILTPLLLAEELKIHTYKRTSPWGQTVHQYSYYLKDGVQIQHGDELMFSDDGNLDLKISYQHDEPHGLTSTYYKRIQQKASESTYVRGDLHGPERQWSAEGKLLFECEWKNGDPWNGRAASKSASGTGTIESSESWTTYLYKNGKKVPNSEKVFTSKYRHQIPSQRPNINAYLRWNWRSYLTKSKYPHVDQLPSYAKVPFLIDWCAKRGDSAGIAHSQLVALTRVDWGATNSSEKKSREAEVLAWKQWWQNTGQHRRQLRETKGKRDPEAWKLVAGKRALKMPATSIVIPEEYELQLTYSSGDYGSVIDETITLKRTKNDASLVRVYSTLRDGPKTTQTWLPFSIEEADQITRAIGYLIDHPWLGNDEEAINRRFWEEQKKTAEKPTSSVKVQKIKGRESFHIYYANATLTLKDKQGNVWWNDDPSHWHGGNEERYNHAAEPLSSTVYPFVVSRYPENTQWTEKDPHGWQKVEK
;
A
#
# COMPACT_ATOMS: atom_id res chain seq x y z
N MET A 1 -50.72 57.28 33.21
CA MET A 1 -49.35 56.73 33.36
C MET A 1 -49.45 55.22 33.38
N GLY A 2 -48.64 54.53 32.58
CA GLY A 2 -48.60 53.06 32.54
C GLY A 2 -48.09 52.54 31.19
N LEU A 3 -46.84 52.84 30.86
CA LEU A 3 -46.15 52.26 29.71
C LEU A 3 -45.84 50.78 30.01
N ILE A 4 -46.48 49.86 29.28
CA ILE A 4 -46.07 48.45 29.22
C ILE A 4 -44.92 48.37 28.22
N SER A 5 -43.70 48.19 28.74
CA SER A 5 -42.51 47.91 27.95
C SER A 5 -42.51 46.43 27.57
N LEU A 6 -42.84 46.12 26.31
CA LEU A 6 -42.65 44.79 25.73
C LEU A 6 -41.18 44.68 25.31
N ILE A 7 -40.34 44.03 26.13
CA ILE A 7 -38.99 43.65 25.72
C ILE A 7 -39.13 42.40 24.84
N LEU A 8 -39.03 42.58 23.53
CA LEU A 8 -38.86 41.50 22.56
C LEU A 8 -37.42 40.97 22.68
N THR A 9 -37.21 39.81 23.26
CA THR A 9 -35.99 39.03 23.07
C THR A 9 -36.13 38.16 21.82
N PRO A 10 -35.29 38.31 20.77
CA PRO A 10 -35.13 37.26 19.80
C PRO A 10 -34.07 36.29 20.33
N LEU A 11 -34.49 35.31 21.12
CA LEU A 11 -33.68 34.11 21.33
C LEU A 11 -33.89 33.20 20.12
N LEU A 12 -33.17 33.49 19.03
CA LEU A 12 -33.02 32.54 17.94
C LEU A 12 -32.22 31.35 18.51
N LEU A 13 -32.90 30.25 18.84
CA LEU A 13 -32.21 29.01 19.17
C LEU A 13 -31.45 28.58 17.90
N ALA A 14 -30.12 28.67 17.94
CA ALA A 14 -29.29 27.93 17.01
C ALA A 14 -29.54 26.44 17.29
N GLU A 15 -30.15 25.72 16.35
CA GLU A 15 -30.15 24.25 16.40
C GLU A 15 -28.69 23.78 16.53
N GLU A 16 -28.39 23.07 17.62
CA GLU A 16 -27.06 22.50 17.81
C GLU A 16 -26.76 21.53 16.66
N LEU A 17 -25.72 21.82 15.88
CA LEU A 17 -25.28 20.97 14.80
C LEU A 17 -24.87 19.61 15.35
N LYS A 18 -25.54 18.54 14.91
CA LYS A 18 -25.13 17.18 15.22
C LYS A 18 -23.85 16.84 14.46
N ILE A 19 -22.72 16.93 15.15
CA ILE A 19 -21.41 16.59 14.59
C ILE A 19 -21.20 15.08 14.59
N HIS A 20 -20.77 14.58 13.45
CA HIS A 20 -20.35 13.21 13.20
C HIS A 20 -18.83 13.18 12.97
N THR A 21 -18.21 12.03 13.27
CA THR A 21 -16.80 11.80 12.96
C THR A 21 -16.68 10.70 11.92
N TYR A 22 -16.02 11.01 10.81
CA TYR A 22 -15.51 10.01 9.89
C TYR A 22 -14.11 9.58 10.34
N LYS A 23 -13.86 8.27 10.39
CA LYS A 23 -12.54 7.70 10.61
C LYS A 23 -12.23 6.68 9.53
N ARG A 24 -11.03 6.77 8.98
CA ARG A 24 -10.48 5.81 8.04
C ARG A 24 -9.18 5.25 8.60
N THR A 25 -9.10 3.93 8.61
CA THR A 25 -7.92 3.19 9.05
C THR A 25 -7.17 2.60 7.87
N SER A 26 -5.85 2.54 7.98
CA SER A 26 -5.02 1.72 7.10
C SER A 26 -5.40 0.24 7.24
N PRO A 27 -4.99 -0.60 6.29
CA PRO A 27 -5.13 -2.04 6.42
C PRO A 27 -4.42 -2.66 7.63
N TRP A 28 -3.53 -1.91 8.29
CA TRP A 28 -2.84 -2.32 9.53
C TRP A 28 -3.59 -1.91 10.80
N GLY A 29 -4.78 -1.32 10.66
CA GLY A 29 -5.63 -0.91 11.79
C GLY A 29 -5.30 0.45 12.39
N GLN A 30 -4.31 1.16 11.86
CA GLN A 30 -3.96 2.51 12.30
C GLN A 30 -4.88 3.54 11.65
N THR A 31 -5.27 4.60 12.35
CA THR A 31 -6.03 5.69 11.72
C THR A 31 -5.13 6.49 10.79
N VAL A 32 -5.52 6.67 9.53
CA VAL A 32 -4.77 7.46 8.53
C VAL A 32 -5.47 8.75 8.15
N HIS A 33 -6.78 8.83 8.40
CA HIS A 33 -7.56 10.02 8.12
C HIS A 33 -8.77 10.07 9.06
N GLN A 34 -9.03 11.23 9.63
CA GLN A 34 -10.18 11.49 10.47
C GLN A 34 -10.66 12.89 10.18
N TYR A 35 -11.97 13.10 10.03
CA TYR A 35 -12.54 14.44 9.97
C TYR A 35 -13.91 14.49 10.60
N SER A 36 -14.30 15.69 11.03
CA SER A 36 -15.61 15.97 11.60
C SER A 36 -16.51 16.64 10.56
N TYR A 37 -17.79 16.29 10.56
CA TYR A 37 -18.79 16.82 9.62
C TYR A 37 -20.18 16.84 10.27
N TYR A 38 -21.10 17.63 9.73
CA TYR A 38 -22.53 17.50 10.01
C TYR A 38 -23.29 17.25 8.71
N LEU A 39 -24.56 16.83 8.82
CA LEU A 39 -25.41 16.63 7.66
C LEU A 39 -26.32 17.84 7.46
N LYS A 40 -26.35 18.39 6.25
CA LYS A 40 -27.32 19.38 5.80
C LYS A 40 -28.04 18.82 4.58
N ASP A 41 -29.34 18.57 4.70
CA ASP A 41 -30.17 18.00 3.63
C ASP A 41 -29.61 16.68 3.05
N GLY A 42 -29.04 15.84 3.93
CA GLY A 42 -28.39 14.57 3.55
C GLY A 42 -26.99 14.70 2.94
N VAL A 43 -26.47 15.92 2.78
CA VAL A 43 -25.10 16.20 2.31
C VAL A 43 -24.16 16.37 3.51
N GLN A 44 -22.99 15.75 3.45
CA GLN A 44 -21.93 15.94 4.45
C GLN A 44 -21.27 17.29 4.25
N ILE A 45 -21.27 18.11 5.29
CA ILE A 45 -20.58 19.40 5.36
C ILE A 45 -19.51 19.31 6.45
N GLN A 46 -18.26 19.46 6.07
CA GLN A 46 -17.10 19.38 6.96
C GLN A 46 -17.13 20.53 7.99
N HIS A 47 -16.90 20.17 9.25
CA HIS A 47 -16.96 21.10 10.38
C HIS A 47 -16.18 20.54 11.56
N GLY A 48 -15.19 21.29 12.04
CA GLY A 48 -14.20 20.86 13.01
C GLY A 48 -12.89 20.40 12.35
N ASP A 49 -12.12 19.59 13.07
CA ASP A 49 -10.78 19.19 12.64
C ASP A 49 -10.80 18.07 11.58
N GLU A 50 -9.93 18.19 10.59
CA GLU A 50 -9.43 17.14 9.71
C GLU A 50 -7.98 16.81 10.07
N LEU A 51 -7.70 15.53 10.23
CA LEU A 51 -6.41 14.97 10.62
C LEU A 51 -5.99 13.94 9.59
N MET A 52 -4.77 14.05 9.07
CA MET A 52 -4.13 12.99 8.29
C MET A 52 -2.91 12.48 9.03
N PHE A 53 -2.74 11.17 9.02
CA PHE A 53 -1.62 10.50 9.67
C PHE A 53 -0.82 9.69 8.65
N SER A 54 0.47 9.53 8.91
CA SER A 54 1.32 8.59 8.19
C SER A 54 0.95 7.14 8.54
N ASP A 55 1.53 6.20 7.79
CA ASP A 55 1.38 4.75 8.00
C ASP A 55 2.08 4.24 9.28
N ASP A 56 2.75 5.13 10.03
CA ASP A 56 3.32 4.88 11.36
C ASP A 56 2.44 5.44 12.49
N GLY A 57 1.27 6.01 12.16
CA GLY A 57 0.35 6.65 13.11
C GLY A 57 0.74 8.07 13.52
N ASN A 58 1.77 8.62 12.90
CA ASN A 58 2.30 9.94 13.13
C ASN A 58 1.43 11.02 12.46
N LEU A 59 1.20 12.17 13.10
CA LEU A 59 0.35 13.22 12.53
C LEU A 59 1.12 13.94 11.41
N ASP A 60 0.57 13.95 10.20
CA ASP A 60 1.15 14.63 9.03
C ASP A 60 0.54 16.01 8.81
N LEU A 61 -0.78 16.13 9.05
CA LEU A 61 -1.57 17.31 8.73
C LEU A 61 -2.75 17.44 9.70
N LYS A 62 -3.01 18.67 10.13
CA LYS A 62 -4.24 19.07 10.80
C LYS A 62 -4.80 20.31 10.10
N ILE A 63 -6.06 20.30 9.70
CA ILE A 63 -6.78 21.47 9.17
C ILE A 63 -8.06 21.65 9.97
N SER A 64 -8.36 22.89 10.37
CA SER A 64 -9.62 23.24 11.00
C SER A 64 -10.62 23.72 9.93
N TYR A 65 -11.86 23.23 9.97
CA TYR A 65 -12.92 23.62 9.04
C TYR A 65 -14.14 24.20 9.75
N GLN A 66 -14.83 25.11 9.07
CA GLN A 66 -16.17 25.55 9.41
C GLN A 66 -17.00 25.65 8.13
N HIS A 67 -18.04 24.81 8.02
CA HIS A 67 -18.96 24.80 6.88
C HIS A 67 -18.26 24.56 5.52
N ASP A 68 -17.47 23.48 5.43
CA ASP A 68 -16.65 23.09 4.27
C ASP A 68 -15.50 24.06 3.92
N GLU A 69 -15.33 25.16 4.65
CA GLU A 69 -14.25 26.10 4.43
C GLU A 69 -13.17 25.97 5.52
N PRO A 70 -11.87 25.99 5.17
CA PRO A 70 -10.81 26.12 6.15
C PRO A 70 -11.03 27.34 7.05
N HIS A 71 -11.06 27.12 8.36
CA HIS A 71 -11.31 28.15 9.35
C HIS A 71 -10.61 27.79 10.66
N GLY A 72 -9.68 28.64 11.09
CA GLY A 72 -8.81 28.40 12.24
C GLY A 72 -7.41 27.94 11.85
N LEU A 73 -6.75 27.26 12.78
CA LEU A 73 -5.35 26.85 12.63
C LEU A 73 -5.24 25.58 11.76
N THR A 74 -4.33 25.65 10.80
CA THR A 74 -3.83 24.54 10.00
C THR A 74 -2.37 24.31 10.35
N SER A 75 -1.96 23.05 10.51
CA SER A 75 -0.59 22.66 10.85
C SER A 75 -0.13 21.48 10.01
N THR A 76 1.15 21.48 9.62
CA THR A 76 1.80 20.34 8.94
C THR A 76 3.05 19.90 9.71
N TYR A 77 3.47 18.65 9.48
CA TYR A 77 4.59 18.05 10.20
C TYR A 77 5.56 17.31 9.27
N TYR A 78 6.83 17.28 9.66
CA TYR A 78 7.85 16.45 9.02
C TYR A 78 7.69 14.99 9.44
N LYS A 79 7.15 14.16 8.54
CA LYS A 79 6.75 12.75 8.77
C LYS A 79 7.70 11.94 9.65
N ARG A 80 9.00 12.01 9.39
CA ARG A 80 10.01 11.16 10.07
C ARG A 80 10.39 11.64 11.47
N ILE A 81 10.39 12.95 11.71
CA ILE A 81 10.91 13.55 12.95
C ILE A 81 9.81 14.17 13.81
N GLN A 82 8.57 14.21 13.31
CA GLN A 82 7.38 14.73 13.99
C GLN A 82 7.52 16.16 14.49
N GLN A 83 8.39 16.93 13.85
CA GLN A 83 8.52 18.36 14.08
C GLN A 83 7.55 19.12 13.17
N LYS A 84 6.97 20.19 13.71
CA LYS A 84 6.08 21.08 13.00
C LYS A 84 6.82 21.72 11.82
N ALA A 85 6.25 21.58 10.63
CA ALA A 85 6.81 22.12 9.39
C ALA A 85 6.18 23.47 9.04
N SER A 86 4.87 23.61 9.21
CA SER A 86 4.17 24.89 9.02
C SER A 86 2.96 25.05 9.93
N GLU A 87 2.59 26.31 10.14
CA GLU A 87 1.32 26.74 10.74
C GLU A 87 0.76 27.92 9.97
N SER A 88 -0.52 27.87 9.67
CA SER A 88 -1.24 28.88 8.90
C SER A 88 -2.63 29.05 9.48
N THR A 89 -3.12 30.28 9.62
CA THR A 89 -4.48 30.55 10.11
C THR A 89 -5.38 30.92 8.95
N TYR A 90 -6.58 30.34 8.88
CA TYR A 90 -7.55 30.60 7.82
C TYR A 90 -8.84 31.19 8.40
N VAL A 91 -9.52 32.04 7.63
CA VAL A 91 -10.88 32.51 7.93
C VAL A 91 -11.68 32.43 6.64
N ARG A 92 -12.69 31.56 6.59
CA ARG A 92 -13.55 31.32 5.40
C ARG A 92 -12.74 30.96 4.15
N GLY A 93 -11.77 30.07 4.32
CA GLY A 93 -10.90 29.59 3.24
C GLY A 93 -9.71 30.48 2.89
N ASP A 94 -9.70 31.74 3.33
CA ASP A 94 -8.60 32.67 3.05
C ASP A 94 -7.56 32.67 4.17
N LEU A 95 -6.27 32.70 3.79
CA LEU A 95 -5.16 32.83 4.72
C LEU A 95 -5.28 34.18 5.44
N HIS A 96 -5.41 34.16 6.76
CA HIS A 96 -5.71 35.33 7.58
C HIS A 96 -5.09 35.17 8.97
N GLY A 97 -4.27 36.15 9.38
CA GLY A 97 -3.50 36.08 10.62
C GLY A 97 -2.10 35.48 10.40
N PRO A 98 -1.48 34.91 11.44
CA PRO A 98 -0.09 34.48 11.37
C PRO A 98 0.09 33.20 10.55
N GLU A 99 1.16 33.20 9.77
CA GLU A 99 1.76 32.03 9.13
C GLU A 99 3.22 31.91 9.55
N ARG A 100 3.66 30.68 9.82
CA ARG A 100 5.05 30.34 10.12
C ARG A 100 5.44 29.06 9.39
N GLN A 101 6.68 29.01 8.92
CA GLN A 101 7.27 27.79 8.37
C GLN A 101 8.67 27.57 8.96
N TRP A 102 8.97 26.33 9.31
CA TRP A 102 10.24 25.91 9.90
C TRP A 102 10.97 24.91 8.99
N SER A 103 12.27 24.76 9.17
CA SER A 103 13.05 23.68 8.59
C SER A 103 12.92 22.40 9.42
N ALA A 104 13.40 21.27 8.88
CA ALA A 104 13.44 20.00 9.61
C ALA A 104 14.36 20.03 10.85
N GLU A 105 15.26 21.00 10.93
CA GLU A 105 16.10 21.26 12.11
C GLU A 105 15.43 22.20 13.12
N GLY A 106 14.17 22.57 12.90
CA GLY A 106 13.40 23.48 13.76
C GLY A 106 13.70 24.96 13.56
N LYS A 107 14.48 25.34 12.53
CA LYS A 107 14.82 26.75 12.27
C LYS A 107 13.66 27.45 11.55
N LEU A 108 13.19 28.58 12.09
CA LEU A 108 12.18 29.40 11.41
C LEU A 108 12.73 29.90 10.06
N LEU A 109 12.05 29.52 8.98
CA LEU A 109 12.37 29.92 7.62
C LEU A 109 11.74 31.28 7.32
N PHE A 110 10.43 31.40 7.57
CA PHE A 110 9.72 32.67 7.45
C PHE A 110 8.49 32.72 8.35
N GLU A 111 8.04 33.95 8.59
CA GLU A 111 6.84 34.28 9.34
C GLU A 111 6.21 35.52 8.70
N CYS A 112 4.92 35.45 8.40
CA CYS A 112 4.16 36.58 7.90
C CYS A 112 2.77 36.61 8.54
N GLU A 113 2.29 37.81 8.85
CA GLU A 113 0.88 38.10 9.05
C GLU A 113 0.22 38.31 7.69
N TRP A 114 -0.91 37.64 7.47
CA TRP A 114 -1.71 37.69 6.26
C TRP A 114 -3.06 38.34 6.51
N LYS A 115 -3.63 38.99 5.50
CA LYS A 115 -5.00 39.51 5.52
C LYS A 115 -5.70 39.14 4.23
N ASN A 116 -6.69 38.25 4.34
CA ASN A 116 -7.56 37.83 3.23
C ASN A 116 -6.76 37.30 2.03
N GLY A 117 -5.76 36.45 2.29
CA GLY A 117 -4.92 35.85 1.26
C GLY A 117 -3.71 36.68 0.83
N ASP A 118 -3.58 37.94 1.28
CA ASP A 118 -2.44 38.80 0.93
C ASP A 118 -1.43 38.99 2.09
N PRO A 119 -0.11 39.01 1.81
CA PRO A 119 0.90 39.26 2.85
C PRO A 119 0.77 40.68 3.39
N TRP A 120 0.61 40.83 4.71
CA TRP A 120 0.45 42.13 5.36
C TRP A 120 1.74 42.61 6.01
N ASN A 121 2.29 41.85 6.96
CA ASN A 121 3.49 42.21 7.72
C ASN A 121 4.39 40.99 7.92
N GLY A 122 5.68 41.11 7.64
CA GLY A 122 6.66 40.03 7.83
C GLY A 122 7.16 39.44 6.51
N ARG A 123 7.83 38.29 6.59
CA ARG A 123 8.43 37.64 5.43
C ARG A 123 7.48 36.58 4.89
N ALA A 124 7.00 36.76 3.66
CA ALA A 124 6.21 35.75 2.95
C ALA A 124 7.05 35.11 1.84
N ALA A 125 6.86 33.81 1.62
CA ALA A 125 7.44 33.11 0.49
C ALA A 125 6.65 33.40 -0.81
N SER A 126 7.34 33.46 -1.95
CA SER A 126 6.70 33.44 -3.28
C SER A 126 6.73 32.03 -3.88
N LYS A 127 5.78 31.71 -4.79
CA LYS A 127 5.61 30.40 -5.45
C LYS A 127 6.95 29.69 -5.75
N SER A 128 7.14 28.53 -5.11
CA SER A 128 8.19 27.56 -5.39
C SER A 128 7.83 26.72 -6.63
N ALA A 129 8.70 26.70 -7.63
CA ALA A 129 8.70 25.65 -8.66
C ALA A 129 9.47 24.46 -8.09
N SER A 130 8.78 23.35 -7.80
CA SER A 130 9.42 22.16 -7.24
C SER A 130 10.27 21.45 -8.31
N GLY A 131 11.56 21.29 -8.03
CA GLY A 131 12.48 20.48 -8.83
C GLY A 131 12.04 19.01 -8.93
N THR A 132 12.32 18.43 -10.09
CA THR A 132 12.06 17.03 -10.46
C THR A 132 12.81 16.07 -9.54
N GLY A 133 12.14 14.99 -9.13
CA GLY A 133 12.64 14.09 -8.10
C GLY A 133 13.89 13.31 -8.49
N THR A 134 14.91 13.39 -7.65
CA THR A 134 15.85 12.29 -7.35
C THR A 134 16.51 12.55 -5.98
N ILE A 135 16.34 11.54 -5.12
CA ILE A 135 16.97 11.04 -3.87
C ILE A 135 17.90 11.92 -2.98
N GLU A 136 18.37 13.11 -3.37
CA GLU A 136 18.97 14.09 -2.44
C GLU A 136 18.27 15.45 -2.60
N SER A 137 17.03 15.52 -2.14
CA SER A 137 16.17 16.69 -2.36
C SER A 137 16.50 17.82 -1.40
N SER A 138 17.05 18.91 -1.94
CA SER A 138 17.07 20.21 -1.29
C SER A 138 15.90 21.07 -1.78
N GLU A 139 15.24 21.80 -0.88
CA GLU A 139 14.22 22.79 -1.23
C GLU A 139 14.74 24.18 -0.99
N SER A 140 14.64 25.04 -2.01
CA SER A 140 14.99 26.45 -1.92
C SER A 140 13.74 27.32 -1.93
N TRP A 141 13.64 28.21 -0.95
CA TRP A 141 12.54 29.13 -0.73
C TRP A 141 13.02 30.56 -0.93
N THR A 142 12.35 31.34 -1.77
CA THR A 142 12.58 32.78 -1.87
C THR A 142 11.49 33.51 -1.10
N THR A 143 11.90 34.35 -0.15
CA THR A 143 11.01 35.15 0.71
C THR A 143 11.19 36.63 0.43
N TYR A 144 10.12 37.42 0.60
CA TYR A 144 10.14 38.87 0.52
C TYR A 144 9.54 39.47 1.78
N LEU A 145 10.06 40.62 2.22
CA LEU A 145 9.52 41.36 3.36
C LEU A 145 8.33 42.20 2.90
N TYR A 146 7.25 42.16 3.66
CA TYR A 146 6.07 43.00 3.51
C TYR A 146 5.88 43.87 4.75
N LYS A 147 5.43 45.10 4.52
CA LYS A 147 4.99 46.03 5.57
C LYS A 147 3.70 46.70 5.12
N ASN A 148 2.65 46.57 5.92
CA ASN A 148 1.32 47.10 5.66
C ASN A 148 0.80 46.77 4.24
N GLY A 149 0.94 45.51 3.83
CA GLY A 149 0.46 45.02 2.53
C GLY A 149 1.40 45.31 1.35
N LYS A 150 2.50 46.04 1.55
CA LYS A 150 3.44 46.41 0.49
C LYS A 150 4.74 45.63 0.59
N LYS A 151 5.14 45.01 -0.52
CA LYS A 151 6.46 44.39 -0.66
C LYS A 151 7.55 45.47 -0.52
N VAL A 152 8.48 45.24 0.39
CA VAL A 152 9.66 46.10 0.56
C VAL A 152 10.62 45.82 -0.60
N PRO A 153 11.07 46.84 -1.36
CA PRO A 153 12.04 46.67 -2.43
C PRO A 153 13.33 45.99 -1.95
N ASN A 154 13.94 45.16 -2.80
CA ASN A 154 15.23 44.49 -2.55
C ASN A 154 15.30 43.69 -1.23
N SER A 155 14.17 43.16 -0.75
CA SER A 155 14.07 42.46 0.53
C SER A 155 14.19 40.94 0.45
N GLU A 156 14.52 40.45 -0.74
CA GLU A 156 14.59 39.02 -1.03
C GLU A 156 15.60 38.28 -0.15
N LYS A 157 15.21 37.08 0.27
CA LYS A 157 16.09 36.18 1.01
C LYS A 157 15.78 34.74 0.62
N VAL A 158 16.84 34.03 0.24
CA VAL A 158 16.76 32.62 -0.15
C VAL A 158 17.16 31.75 1.04
N PHE A 159 16.39 30.69 1.25
CA PHE A 159 16.68 29.65 2.24
C PHE A 159 16.71 28.30 1.55
N THR A 160 17.67 27.45 1.91
CA THR A 160 17.74 26.08 1.41
C THR A 160 17.68 25.10 2.58
N SER A 161 16.79 24.11 2.50
CA SER A 161 16.69 23.01 3.46
C SER A 161 17.06 21.69 2.79
N LYS A 162 17.67 20.77 3.53
CA LYS A 162 18.08 19.43 3.06
C LYS A 162 16.95 18.39 3.11
N TYR A 163 15.72 18.80 3.40
CA TYR A 163 14.55 17.94 3.48
C TYR A 163 13.43 18.46 2.59
N ARG A 164 12.84 17.57 1.78
CA ARG A 164 11.64 17.89 0.98
C ARG A 164 10.44 18.02 1.90
N HIS A 165 9.81 19.18 1.91
CA HIS A 165 8.46 19.33 2.41
C HIS A 165 7.49 18.80 1.34
N GLN A 166 6.72 17.76 1.66
CA GLN A 166 5.54 17.44 0.85
C GLN A 166 4.47 18.49 1.15
N ILE A 167 4.57 19.65 0.49
CA ILE A 167 3.38 20.45 0.23
C ILE A 167 2.41 19.49 -0.48
N PRO A 168 1.13 19.40 -0.09
CA PRO A 168 0.15 18.62 -0.83
C PRO A 168 -0.17 19.33 -2.16
N SER A 169 0.79 19.41 -3.06
CA SER A 169 0.57 19.69 -4.46
C SER A 169 0.97 18.46 -5.25
N GLN A 170 -0.03 17.88 -5.89
CA GLN A 170 -0.01 16.73 -6.78
C GLN A 170 -0.28 15.38 -6.13
N ARG A 171 -1.44 14.87 -6.55
CA ARG A 171 -1.95 13.52 -6.41
C ARG A 171 -0.80 12.51 -6.62
N PRO A 172 -0.76 11.40 -5.88
CA PRO A 172 0.06 10.26 -6.28
C PRO A 172 -0.18 9.99 -7.77
N ASN A 173 0.87 9.97 -8.58
CA ASN A 173 0.78 9.61 -10.00
C ASN A 173 0.25 8.17 -10.07
N ILE A 174 -1.05 8.05 -10.36
CA ILE A 174 -1.84 6.85 -10.10
C ILE A 174 -1.64 5.75 -11.15
N ASN A 175 -0.98 6.08 -12.27
CA ASN A 175 -0.71 5.15 -13.36
C ASN A 175 0.43 4.15 -13.05
N ALA A 176 0.90 4.10 -11.80
CA ALA A 176 2.12 3.38 -11.46
C ALA A 176 2.00 2.46 -10.24
N TYR A 177 0.78 2.14 -9.79
CA TYR A 177 0.58 1.44 -8.52
C TYR A 177 -0.42 0.29 -8.60
N LEU A 178 0.18 -0.90 -8.64
CA LEU A 178 -0.16 -2.16 -8.00
C LEU A 178 -1.51 -2.85 -8.28
N ARG A 179 -1.50 -4.19 -8.14
CA ARG A 179 -2.73 -4.90 -7.79
C ARG A 179 -3.17 -4.43 -6.40
N TRP A 180 -4.25 -3.66 -6.36
CA TRP A 180 -4.90 -3.00 -5.26
C TRP A 180 -3.91 -2.22 -4.40
N ASN A 181 -3.62 -0.99 -4.84
CA ASN A 181 -2.71 -0.08 -4.17
C ASN A 181 -2.98 -0.07 -2.66
N TRP A 182 -1.94 -0.35 -1.87
CA TRP A 182 -2.00 -0.29 -0.43
C TRP A 182 -2.34 1.12 0.07
N ARG A 183 -2.13 2.16 -0.74
CA ARG A 183 -2.58 3.56 -0.55
C ARG A 183 -3.77 3.96 -1.42
N SER A 184 -4.54 3.00 -1.94
CA SER A 184 -5.76 3.29 -2.71
C SER A 184 -6.72 4.19 -1.94
N TYR A 185 -6.74 4.10 -0.60
CA TYR A 185 -7.43 5.04 0.30
C TYR A 185 -7.01 6.51 0.16
N LEU A 186 -5.82 6.84 -0.35
CA LEU A 186 -5.42 8.23 -0.61
C LEU A 186 -6.07 8.79 -1.89
N THR A 187 -6.82 7.98 -2.64
CA THR A 187 -7.45 8.37 -3.90
C THR A 187 -8.82 9.01 -3.65
N LYS A 188 -8.96 10.29 -4.00
CA LYS A 188 -10.28 10.93 -4.06
C LYS A 188 -11.02 10.42 -5.30
N SER A 189 -11.91 9.45 -5.12
CA SER A 189 -12.71 8.83 -6.18
C SER A 189 -14.19 8.74 -5.80
N LYS A 190 -15.07 8.76 -6.82
CA LYS A 190 -16.50 8.42 -6.67
C LYS A 190 -16.75 6.90 -6.59
N TYR A 191 -15.69 6.10 -6.70
CA TYR A 191 -15.74 4.66 -6.58
C TYR A 191 -15.90 4.24 -5.11
N PRO A 192 -16.98 3.53 -4.74
CA PRO A 192 -17.33 3.32 -3.32
C PRO A 192 -16.46 2.29 -2.59
N HIS A 193 -15.59 1.56 -3.31
CA HIS A 193 -14.67 0.59 -2.71
C HIS A 193 -13.21 0.98 -2.98
N VAL A 194 -12.94 2.28 -3.11
CA VAL A 194 -11.58 2.78 -3.39
C VAL A 194 -10.58 2.43 -2.29
N ASP A 195 -11.04 2.26 -1.05
CA ASP A 195 -10.23 2.10 0.16
C ASP A 195 -10.32 0.72 0.81
N GLN A 196 -11.21 -0.16 0.32
CA GLN A 196 -11.33 -1.54 0.79
C GLN A 196 -11.59 -2.54 -0.34
N LEU A 197 -11.06 -3.76 -0.22
CA LEU A 197 -11.43 -4.87 -1.10
C LEU A 197 -12.89 -5.26 -0.80
N PRO A 198 -13.83 -5.18 -1.77
CA PRO A 198 -15.23 -5.49 -1.49
C PRO A 198 -15.45 -7.00 -1.33
N SER A 199 -16.61 -7.40 -0.81
CA SER A 199 -16.97 -8.82 -0.72
C SER A 199 -17.05 -9.47 -2.10
N TYR A 200 -16.84 -10.79 -2.19
CA TYR A 200 -16.97 -11.55 -3.44
C TYR A 200 -18.34 -11.38 -4.14
N ALA A 201 -19.41 -11.12 -3.38
CA ALA A 201 -20.74 -10.83 -3.94
C ALA A 201 -20.78 -9.56 -4.82
N LYS A 202 -19.76 -8.70 -4.73
CA LYS A 202 -19.62 -7.49 -5.55
C LYS A 202 -18.84 -7.72 -6.84
N VAL A 203 -18.44 -8.95 -7.18
CA VAL A 203 -17.77 -9.24 -8.46
C VAL A 203 -18.55 -8.70 -9.68
N PRO A 204 -19.88 -8.88 -9.82
CA PRO A 204 -20.62 -8.27 -10.93
C PRO A 204 -20.50 -6.75 -10.98
N PHE A 205 -20.58 -6.10 -9.82
CA PHE A 205 -20.40 -4.65 -9.68
C PHE A 205 -19.00 -4.21 -10.13
N LEU A 206 -17.95 -4.97 -9.79
CA LEU A 206 -16.59 -4.69 -10.22
C LEU A 206 -16.43 -4.81 -11.75
N ILE A 207 -17.03 -5.84 -12.35
CA ILE A 207 -17.03 -6.05 -13.80
C ILE A 207 -17.68 -4.86 -14.51
N ASP A 208 -18.82 -4.37 -14.01
CA ASP A 208 -19.48 -3.19 -14.57
C ASP A 208 -18.66 -1.91 -14.38
N TRP A 209 -17.91 -1.79 -13.27
CA TRP A 209 -16.99 -0.67 -13.07
C TRP A 209 -15.76 -0.72 -13.98
N CYS A 210 -15.28 -1.92 -14.33
CA CYS A 210 -14.20 -2.06 -15.31
C CYS A 210 -14.59 -1.45 -16.65
N ALA A 211 -15.87 -1.51 -17.04
CA ALA A 211 -16.35 -0.90 -18.28
C ALA A 211 -16.27 0.65 -18.32
N LYS A 212 -16.06 1.32 -17.18
CA LYS A 212 -15.96 2.79 -17.11
C LYS A 212 -14.55 3.28 -17.46
N ARG A 213 -14.42 4.59 -17.78
CA ARG A 213 -13.13 5.25 -18.04
C ARG A 213 -12.56 5.94 -16.78
N GLY A 214 -11.23 6.04 -16.70
CA GLY A 214 -10.49 6.75 -15.65
C GLY A 214 -9.94 5.85 -14.53
N ASP A 215 -9.18 6.45 -13.61
CA ASP A 215 -8.37 5.78 -12.58
C ASP A 215 -9.15 4.76 -11.72
N SER A 216 -10.45 5.03 -11.54
CA SER A 216 -11.35 4.17 -10.75
C SER A 216 -11.60 2.81 -11.40
N ALA A 217 -11.53 2.73 -12.73
CA ALA A 217 -11.72 1.49 -13.47
C ALA A 217 -10.49 0.57 -13.38
N GLY A 218 -9.28 1.15 -13.24
CA GLY A 218 -8.06 0.40 -12.95
C GLY A 218 -8.09 -0.21 -11.54
N ILE A 219 -8.54 0.57 -10.55
CA ILE A 219 -8.73 0.07 -9.18
C ILE A 219 -9.75 -1.07 -9.14
N ALA A 220 -10.90 -0.91 -9.80
CA ALA A 220 -11.93 -1.95 -9.86
C ALA A 220 -11.44 -3.24 -10.55
N HIS A 221 -10.73 -3.11 -11.69
CA HIS A 221 -10.14 -4.26 -12.37
C HIS A 221 -9.15 -5.00 -11.48
N SER A 222 -8.31 -4.25 -10.78
CA SER A 222 -7.37 -4.85 -9.88
C SER A 222 -8.04 -5.58 -8.70
N GLN A 223 -9.09 -5.01 -8.10
CA GLN A 223 -9.87 -5.69 -7.06
C GLN A 223 -10.55 -6.94 -7.59
N LEU A 224 -11.00 -6.90 -8.85
CA LEU A 224 -11.60 -8.04 -9.53
C LEU A 224 -10.59 -9.19 -9.64
N VAL A 225 -9.36 -8.90 -10.11
CA VAL A 225 -8.28 -9.90 -10.17
C VAL A 225 -7.96 -10.45 -8.78
N ALA A 226 -7.80 -9.59 -7.77
CA ALA A 226 -7.50 -10.02 -6.40
C ALA A 226 -8.61 -10.93 -5.82
N LEU A 227 -9.87 -10.54 -5.94
CA LEU A 227 -11.01 -11.33 -5.41
C LEU A 227 -11.22 -12.65 -6.14
N THR A 228 -11.09 -12.63 -7.47
CA THR A 228 -11.35 -13.80 -8.31
C THR A 228 -10.17 -14.77 -8.35
N ARG A 229 -8.95 -14.26 -8.08
CA ARG A 229 -7.66 -14.96 -8.21
C ARG A 229 -7.41 -15.48 -9.62
N VAL A 230 -7.99 -14.77 -10.58
CA VAL A 230 -7.87 -15.03 -12.01
C VAL A 230 -7.24 -13.81 -12.63
N ASP A 231 -6.11 -14.01 -13.29
CA ASP A 231 -5.56 -13.05 -14.22
C ASP A 231 -5.51 -13.68 -15.61
N TRP A 232 -5.99 -12.93 -16.59
CA TRP A 232 -5.94 -13.30 -18.01
C TRP A 232 -4.69 -12.71 -18.70
N GLY A 233 -3.81 -12.06 -17.92
CA GLY A 233 -2.67 -11.29 -18.36
C GLY A 233 -3.09 -9.85 -18.71
N ALA A 234 -2.26 -8.87 -18.35
CA ALA A 234 -2.24 -7.62 -19.10
C ALA A 234 -1.76 -7.97 -20.51
N THR A 235 -2.42 -7.46 -21.55
CA THR A 235 -1.96 -7.60 -22.93
C THR A 235 -0.64 -6.85 -23.12
N ASN A 236 0.49 -7.48 -22.77
CA ASN A 236 1.84 -7.08 -23.17
C ASN A 236 2.30 -7.80 -24.44
N SER A 237 1.36 -8.26 -25.27
CA SER A 237 1.63 -8.48 -26.68
C SER A 237 1.06 -7.31 -27.46
N SER A 238 1.64 -7.01 -28.62
CA SER A 238 1.24 -6.01 -29.62
C SER A 238 -0.23 -6.00 -30.04
N GLU A 239 -1.08 -6.87 -29.47
CA GLU A 239 -2.52 -6.94 -29.66
C GLU A 239 -3.27 -6.26 -28.50
N LYS A 240 -3.59 -4.98 -28.69
CA LYS A 240 -4.52 -4.24 -27.82
C LYS A 240 -5.89 -4.93 -27.83
N LYS A 241 -6.19 -5.81 -26.87
CA LYS A 241 -7.58 -6.23 -26.65
C LYS A 241 -8.38 -5.01 -26.20
N SER A 242 -9.55 -4.79 -26.80
CA SER A 242 -10.41 -3.69 -26.37
C SER A 242 -10.90 -3.95 -24.94
N ARG A 243 -11.05 -2.89 -24.15
CA ARG A 243 -11.64 -2.93 -22.81
C ARG A 243 -12.99 -3.66 -22.79
N GLU A 244 -13.74 -3.53 -23.88
CA GLU A 244 -15.03 -4.21 -24.07
C GLU A 244 -14.87 -5.73 -24.16
N ALA A 245 -13.86 -6.23 -24.88
CA ALA A 245 -13.56 -7.65 -24.96
C ALA A 245 -13.13 -8.23 -23.60
N GLU A 246 -12.34 -7.47 -22.84
CA GLU A 246 -11.93 -7.83 -21.47
C GLU A 246 -13.15 -7.95 -20.53
N VAL A 247 -14.03 -6.94 -20.53
CA VAL A 247 -15.26 -6.94 -19.73
C VAL A 247 -16.19 -8.09 -20.16
N LEU A 248 -16.30 -8.37 -21.46
CA LEU A 248 -17.10 -9.49 -21.96
C LEU A 248 -16.56 -10.84 -21.47
N ALA A 249 -15.24 -11.04 -21.53
CA ALA A 249 -14.58 -12.25 -21.01
C ALA A 249 -14.87 -12.43 -19.51
N TRP A 250 -14.79 -11.35 -18.72
CA TRP A 250 -15.16 -11.37 -17.31
C TRP A 250 -16.64 -11.71 -17.07
N LYS A 251 -17.56 -11.18 -17.88
CA LYS A 251 -18.99 -11.52 -17.81
C LYS A 251 -19.24 -13.00 -18.11
N GLN A 252 -18.63 -13.53 -19.16
CA GLN A 252 -18.72 -14.95 -19.52
C GLN A 252 -18.13 -15.84 -18.42
N TRP A 253 -16.95 -15.51 -17.92
CA TRP A 253 -16.34 -16.21 -16.80
C TRP A 253 -17.22 -16.19 -15.55
N TRP A 254 -17.87 -15.06 -15.26
CA TRP A 254 -18.76 -14.96 -14.10
C TRP A 254 -19.93 -15.95 -14.20
N GLN A 255 -20.56 -16.05 -15.38
CA GLN A 255 -21.66 -16.98 -15.63
C GLN A 255 -21.20 -18.45 -15.56
N ASN A 256 -20.05 -18.76 -16.16
CA ASN A 256 -19.58 -20.14 -16.31
C ASN A 256 -18.89 -20.69 -15.05
N THR A 257 -18.18 -19.82 -14.31
CA THR A 257 -17.27 -20.24 -13.23
C THR A 257 -17.45 -19.41 -11.96
N GLY A 258 -17.60 -18.08 -12.09
CA GLY A 258 -17.61 -17.17 -10.96
C GLY A 258 -18.74 -17.40 -9.95
N GLN A 259 -19.95 -17.70 -10.42
CA GLN A 259 -21.08 -18.04 -9.55
C GLN A 259 -20.86 -19.32 -8.75
N HIS A 260 -20.33 -20.37 -9.39
CA HIS A 260 -19.97 -21.59 -8.69
C HIS A 260 -18.88 -21.35 -7.64
N ARG A 261 -17.86 -20.54 -7.96
CA ARG A 261 -16.82 -20.14 -7.00
C ARG A 261 -17.39 -19.35 -5.83
N ARG A 262 -18.40 -18.49 -6.05
CA ARG A 262 -19.11 -17.80 -4.98
C ARG A 262 -19.76 -18.80 -4.03
N GLN A 263 -20.53 -19.74 -4.59
CA GLN A 263 -21.20 -20.78 -3.81
C GLN A 263 -20.18 -21.59 -2.99
N LEU A 264 -19.06 -22.00 -3.61
CA LEU A 264 -17.98 -22.70 -2.92
C LEU A 264 -17.40 -21.88 -1.76
N ARG A 265 -17.21 -20.56 -1.92
CA ARG A 265 -16.75 -19.67 -0.83
C ARG A 265 -17.74 -19.57 0.31
N GLU A 266 -19.04 -19.54 0.00
CA GLU A 266 -20.11 -19.50 0.99
C GLU A 266 -20.28 -20.83 1.72
N THR A 267 -20.12 -21.97 1.03
CA THR A 267 -20.38 -23.31 1.62
C THR A 267 -19.14 -24.01 2.18
N LYS A 268 -17.96 -23.80 1.58
CA LYS A 268 -16.71 -24.50 1.89
C LYS A 268 -15.56 -23.59 2.31
N GLY A 269 -15.76 -22.27 2.30
CA GLY A 269 -14.73 -21.32 2.71
C GLY A 269 -14.42 -21.48 4.19
N LYS A 270 -13.13 -21.57 4.53
CA LYS A 270 -12.67 -21.64 5.92
C LYS A 270 -12.00 -20.32 6.31
N ARG A 271 -12.34 -19.81 7.50
CA ARG A 271 -11.53 -18.81 8.20
C ARG A 271 -10.56 -19.57 9.08
N ASP A 272 -9.27 -19.40 8.78
CA ASP A 272 -8.19 -20.15 9.42
C ASP A 272 -7.30 -19.19 10.23
N PRO A 273 -7.44 -19.16 11.57
CA PRO A 273 -6.66 -18.28 12.44
C PRO A 273 -5.17 -18.60 12.43
N GLU A 274 -4.78 -19.88 12.32
CA GLU A 274 -3.37 -20.27 12.30
C GLU A 274 -2.72 -19.82 11.00
N ALA A 275 -3.38 -20.03 9.86
CA ALA A 275 -2.94 -19.46 8.59
C ALA A 275 -2.85 -17.92 8.61
N TRP A 276 -3.81 -17.24 9.26
CA TRP A 276 -3.76 -15.78 9.41
C TRP A 276 -2.59 -15.31 10.27
N LYS A 277 -2.28 -16.00 11.38
CA LYS A 277 -1.11 -15.70 12.22
C LYS A 277 0.20 -15.75 11.44
N LEU A 278 0.32 -16.65 10.46
CA LEU A 278 1.47 -16.69 9.56
C LEU A 278 1.63 -15.35 8.82
N VAL A 279 0.57 -14.79 8.26
CA VAL A 279 0.63 -13.54 7.49
C VAL A 279 0.73 -12.31 8.39
N ALA A 280 -0.10 -12.23 9.43
CA ALA A 280 -0.15 -11.10 10.34
C ALA A 280 1.12 -10.97 11.20
N GLY A 281 1.78 -12.09 11.51
CA GLY A 281 2.93 -12.13 12.40
C GLY A 281 2.61 -11.53 13.77
N LYS A 282 3.46 -10.63 14.27
CA LYS A 282 3.31 -9.97 15.58
C LYS A 282 2.33 -8.78 15.57
N ARG A 283 1.72 -8.44 14.42
CA ARG A 283 1.06 -7.14 14.20
C ARG A 283 -0.33 -6.99 14.85
N ALA A 284 -0.78 -7.92 15.70
CA ALA A 284 -2.11 -7.93 16.32
C ALA A 284 -3.27 -7.59 15.36
N LEU A 285 -3.13 -7.93 14.07
CA LEU A 285 -4.09 -7.55 13.04
C LEU A 285 -5.37 -8.36 13.20
N LYS A 286 -6.51 -7.67 13.14
CA LYS A 286 -7.82 -8.31 13.14
C LYS A 286 -7.92 -9.23 11.93
N MET A 287 -8.27 -10.49 12.18
CA MET A 287 -8.46 -11.48 11.11
C MET A 287 -9.58 -11.04 10.16
N PRO A 288 -9.35 -11.06 8.84
CA PRO A 288 -10.37 -10.72 7.85
C PRO A 288 -11.65 -11.54 8.02
N ALA A 289 -12.77 -10.97 7.61
CA ALA A 289 -14.04 -11.69 7.52
C ALA A 289 -14.08 -12.65 6.33
N THR A 290 -13.18 -12.47 5.35
CA THR A 290 -13.11 -13.30 4.15
C THR A 290 -12.68 -14.73 4.47
N SER A 291 -13.37 -15.69 3.86
CA SER A 291 -13.03 -17.10 3.92
C SER A 291 -12.18 -17.51 2.72
N ILE A 292 -11.20 -18.40 2.94
CA ILE A 292 -10.36 -18.95 1.88
C ILE A 292 -10.87 -20.35 1.54
N VAL A 293 -11.12 -20.61 0.26
CA VAL A 293 -11.40 -21.95 -0.26
C VAL A 293 -10.15 -22.49 -0.91
N ILE A 294 -9.78 -23.70 -0.53
CA ILE A 294 -8.80 -24.52 -1.22
C ILE A 294 -9.48 -25.87 -1.56
N PRO A 295 -9.16 -26.48 -2.72
CA PRO A 295 -9.58 -27.84 -3.03
C PRO A 295 -9.06 -28.86 -2.00
N GLU A 296 -9.75 -30.00 -1.87
CA GLU A 296 -9.32 -31.09 -0.96
C GLU A 296 -8.03 -31.77 -1.47
N GLU A 297 -7.82 -31.83 -2.78
CA GLU A 297 -6.61 -32.40 -3.36
C GLU A 297 -6.07 -31.43 -4.39
N TYR A 298 -4.79 -31.06 -4.27
CA TYR A 298 -4.23 -29.97 -5.05
C TYR A 298 -2.72 -29.99 -5.20
N GLU A 299 -2.30 -29.25 -6.21
CA GLU A 299 -0.91 -28.90 -6.47
C GLU A 299 -0.79 -27.37 -6.51
N LEU A 300 0.00 -26.82 -5.60
CA LEU A 300 0.43 -25.43 -5.61
C LEU A 300 1.87 -25.38 -6.10
N GLN A 301 2.10 -24.66 -7.20
CA GLN A 301 3.40 -24.49 -7.80
C GLN A 301 3.79 -23.01 -7.77
N LEU A 302 4.98 -22.74 -7.26
CA LEU A 302 5.59 -21.43 -7.18
C LEU A 302 6.91 -21.48 -7.94
N THR A 303 7.02 -20.75 -9.04
CA THR A 303 8.26 -20.63 -9.80
C THR A 303 8.95 -19.32 -9.47
N TYR A 304 10.27 -19.30 -9.55
CA TYR A 304 11.12 -18.14 -9.39
C TYR A 304 12.28 -18.22 -10.37
N SER A 305 12.63 -17.10 -10.99
CA SER A 305 13.82 -16.95 -11.81
C SER A 305 14.52 -15.64 -11.49
N SER A 306 15.84 -15.61 -11.49
CA SER A 306 16.62 -14.38 -11.26
C SER A 306 18.02 -14.53 -11.82
N GLY A 307 18.52 -13.52 -12.51
CA GLY A 307 19.86 -13.46 -13.05
C GLY A 307 19.87 -12.95 -14.49
N ASP A 308 21.04 -12.54 -14.95
CA ASP A 308 21.36 -12.43 -16.36
C ASP A 308 22.58 -13.29 -16.70
N TYR A 309 22.82 -13.45 -18.02
CA TYR A 309 23.93 -14.23 -18.56
C TYR A 309 24.07 -15.62 -17.91
N GLY A 310 25.28 -16.10 -17.59
CA GLY A 310 25.51 -17.44 -17.06
C GLY A 310 25.04 -17.68 -15.62
N SER A 311 24.73 -16.62 -14.87
CA SER A 311 24.38 -16.66 -13.44
C SER A 311 22.86 -16.60 -13.23
N VAL A 312 22.12 -17.47 -13.90
CA VAL A 312 20.65 -17.56 -13.80
C VAL A 312 20.28 -18.60 -12.75
N ILE A 313 19.47 -18.15 -11.80
CA ILE A 313 18.82 -18.96 -10.78
C ILE A 313 17.42 -19.26 -11.28
N ASP A 314 17.04 -20.53 -11.26
CA ASP A 314 15.69 -20.99 -11.47
C ASP A 314 15.30 -21.87 -10.29
N GLU A 315 14.17 -21.61 -9.64
CA GLU A 315 13.61 -22.44 -8.59
C GLU A 315 12.12 -22.71 -8.86
N THR A 316 11.69 -23.93 -8.62
CA THR A 316 10.28 -24.31 -8.59
C THR A 316 10.00 -25.03 -7.28
N ILE A 317 9.11 -24.47 -6.48
CA ILE A 317 8.59 -25.05 -5.25
C ILE A 317 7.21 -25.62 -5.56
N THR A 318 7.02 -26.91 -5.31
CA THR A 318 5.76 -27.62 -5.53
C THR A 318 5.28 -28.19 -4.20
N LEU A 319 4.11 -27.72 -3.76
CA LEU A 319 3.36 -28.27 -2.66
C LEU A 319 2.25 -29.14 -3.23
N LYS A 320 2.26 -30.43 -2.90
CA LYS A 320 1.18 -31.36 -3.24
C LYS A 320 0.46 -31.77 -1.97
N ARG A 321 -0.87 -31.76 -2.01
CA ARG A 321 -1.74 -32.19 -0.92
C ARG A 321 -2.76 -33.17 -1.48
N THR A 322 -2.74 -34.40 -0.97
CA THR A 322 -3.72 -35.45 -1.28
C THR A 322 -4.64 -35.64 -0.07
N LYS A 323 -5.59 -36.57 -0.13
CA LYS A 323 -6.45 -36.88 1.02
C LYS A 323 -5.67 -37.33 2.26
N ASN A 324 -4.57 -38.05 2.06
CA ASN A 324 -3.90 -38.79 3.13
C ASN A 324 -2.45 -38.35 3.36
N ASP A 325 -1.92 -37.47 2.51
CA ASP A 325 -0.52 -37.08 2.56
C ASP A 325 -0.29 -35.69 1.97
N ALA A 326 0.82 -35.06 2.35
CA ALA A 326 1.30 -33.82 1.75
C ALA A 326 2.82 -33.81 1.58
N SER A 327 3.30 -33.20 0.51
CA SER A 327 4.72 -33.08 0.22
C SER A 327 5.07 -31.67 -0.24
N LEU A 328 6.23 -31.18 0.17
CA LEU A 328 6.81 -29.94 -0.31
C LEU A 328 8.17 -30.24 -0.95
N VAL A 329 8.27 -30.02 -2.25
CA VAL A 329 9.44 -30.33 -3.06
C VAL A 329 9.94 -29.06 -3.72
N ARG A 330 11.25 -28.86 -3.76
CA ARG A 330 11.87 -27.83 -4.60
C ARG A 330 12.79 -28.45 -5.64
N VAL A 331 12.81 -27.85 -6.82
CA VAL A 331 13.77 -28.13 -7.89
C VAL A 331 14.41 -26.81 -8.25
N TYR A 332 15.74 -26.73 -8.21
CA TYR A 332 16.44 -25.48 -8.52
C TYR A 332 17.77 -25.67 -9.27
N SER A 333 18.18 -24.64 -9.99
CA SER A 333 19.50 -24.45 -10.60
C SER A 333 20.02 -23.05 -10.24
N THR A 334 21.32 -22.88 -10.13
CA THR A 334 21.98 -21.57 -9.94
C THR A 334 22.82 -21.15 -11.15
N LEU A 335 22.74 -21.93 -12.23
CA LEU A 335 23.39 -21.67 -13.51
C LEU A 335 22.36 -21.79 -14.63
N ARG A 336 22.50 -20.95 -15.64
CA ARG A 336 21.68 -21.05 -16.87
C ARG A 336 21.90 -22.43 -17.49
N ASP A 337 20.80 -23.15 -17.74
CA ASP A 337 20.80 -24.52 -18.28
C ASP A 337 21.67 -25.52 -17.47
N GLY A 338 21.91 -25.20 -16.20
CA GLY A 338 22.75 -25.98 -15.30
C GLY A 338 22.09 -27.23 -14.71
N PRO A 339 22.84 -28.01 -13.92
CA PRO A 339 22.30 -29.18 -13.24
C PRO A 339 21.23 -28.79 -12.23
N LYS A 340 20.07 -29.46 -12.31
CA LYS A 340 18.97 -29.26 -11.37
C LYS A 340 19.16 -30.10 -10.11
N THR A 341 19.03 -29.46 -8.96
CA THR A 341 19.00 -30.11 -7.64
C THR A 341 17.56 -30.24 -7.18
N THR A 342 17.17 -31.44 -6.74
CA THR A 342 15.83 -31.72 -6.18
C THR A 342 15.94 -31.98 -4.68
N GLN A 343 15.08 -31.34 -3.91
CA GLN A 343 15.01 -31.52 -2.46
C GLN A 343 13.57 -31.58 -1.97
N THR A 344 13.34 -32.32 -0.89
CA THR A 344 12.05 -32.43 -0.20
C THR A 344 12.18 -31.83 1.19
N TRP A 345 11.22 -31.01 1.59
CA TRP A 345 11.13 -30.51 2.95
C TRP A 345 10.49 -31.56 3.84
N LEU A 346 11.18 -31.94 4.91
CA LEU A 346 10.67 -32.93 5.87
C LEU A 346 10.87 -32.45 7.31
N PRO A 347 9.95 -32.79 8.22
CA PRO A 347 8.60 -33.30 7.94
C PRO A 347 7.69 -32.23 7.31
N PHE A 348 6.65 -32.65 6.60
CA PHE A 348 5.63 -31.76 6.03
C PHE A 348 4.25 -32.41 6.12
N SER A 349 3.31 -31.77 6.81
CA SER A 349 2.00 -32.37 7.12
C SER A 349 0.86 -31.82 6.28
N ILE A 350 -0.28 -32.52 6.23
CA ILE A 350 -1.52 -32.02 5.60
C ILE A 350 -1.97 -30.70 6.25
N GLU A 351 -1.90 -30.62 7.57
CA GLU A 351 -2.28 -29.41 8.32
C GLU A 351 -1.40 -28.22 7.91
N GLU A 352 -0.09 -28.43 7.82
CA GLU A 352 0.87 -27.41 7.37
C GLU A 352 0.64 -27.00 5.92
N ALA A 353 0.37 -27.97 5.03
CA ALA A 353 0.04 -27.73 3.63
C ALA A 353 -1.21 -26.85 3.46
N ASP A 354 -2.26 -27.18 4.21
CA ASP A 354 -3.52 -26.44 4.24
C ASP A 354 -3.32 -25.01 4.80
N GLN A 355 -2.58 -24.87 5.90
CA GLN A 355 -2.32 -23.58 6.56
C GLN A 355 -1.47 -22.66 5.69
N ILE A 356 -0.37 -23.13 5.09
CA ILE A 356 0.46 -22.30 4.20
C ILE A 356 -0.30 -21.88 2.95
N THR A 357 -1.12 -22.78 2.39
CA THR A 357 -1.91 -22.48 1.19
C THR A 357 -2.98 -21.44 1.50
N ARG A 358 -3.67 -21.53 2.66
CA ARG A 358 -4.61 -20.47 3.09
C ARG A 358 -3.90 -19.16 3.42
N ALA A 359 -2.70 -19.21 3.99
CA ALA A 359 -1.90 -18.02 4.26
C ALA A 359 -1.49 -17.29 2.98
N ILE A 360 -1.10 -18.04 1.94
CA ILE A 360 -0.90 -17.52 0.58
C ILE A 360 -2.19 -16.86 0.08
N GLY A 361 -3.35 -17.51 0.25
CA GLY A 361 -4.64 -16.93 -0.11
C GLY A 361 -4.94 -15.60 0.60
N TYR A 362 -4.65 -15.50 1.91
CA TYR A 362 -4.78 -14.23 2.64
C TYR A 362 -3.80 -13.17 2.14
N LEU A 363 -2.56 -13.56 1.80
CA LEU A 363 -1.55 -12.65 1.29
C LEU A 363 -1.91 -12.13 -0.11
N ILE A 364 -2.49 -12.95 -0.98
CA ILE A 364 -3.04 -12.52 -2.28
C ILE A 364 -4.19 -11.52 -2.09
N ASP A 365 -5.06 -11.76 -1.11
CA ASP A 365 -6.15 -10.84 -0.77
C ASP A 365 -5.61 -9.56 -0.07
N HIS A 366 -4.40 -9.61 0.51
CA HIS A 366 -3.76 -8.55 1.31
C HIS A 366 -2.27 -8.33 0.95
N PRO A 367 -1.91 -8.02 -0.31
CA PRO A 367 -0.52 -8.04 -0.80
C PRO A 367 0.41 -7.06 -0.07
N TRP A 368 -0.14 -6.00 0.52
CA TRP A 368 0.59 -5.05 1.36
C TRP A 368 1.15 -5.66 2.65
N LEU A 369 0.69 -6.84 3.08
CA LEU A 369 1.26 -7.55 4.23
C LEU A 369 2.61 -8.21 3.89
N GLY A 370 2.89 -8.48 2.60
CA GLY A 370 4.19 -8.91 2.11
C GLY A 370 5.18 -7.74 2.01
N ASN A 371 4.67 -6.56 1.65
CA ASN A 371 5.41 -5.36 1.27
C ASN A 371 5.90 -4.48 2.43
N ASP A 372 5.92 -4.98 3.67
CA ASP A 372 6.48 -4.22 4.80
C ASP A 372 8.01 -4.23 4.71
N GLU A 373 8.53 -3.46 3.76
CA GLU A 373 9.94 -3.10 3.65
C GLU A 373 10.49 -2.68 5.00
N GLU A 374 9.72 -2.08 5.89
CA GLU A 374 10.20 -1.61 7.19
C GLU A 374 10.26 -2.72 8.24
N ALA A 375 9.43 -3.76 8.20
CA ALA A 375 9.58 -4.95 9.04
C ALA A 375 10.63 -5.93 8.51
N ILE A 376 10.79 -6.03 7.19
CA ILE A 376 11.90 -6.77 6.58
C ILE A 376 13.22 -6.02 6.84
N ASN A 377 13.25 -4.69 6.64
CA ASN A 377 14.44 -3.88 6.94
C ASN A 377 14.73 -3.77 8.45
N ARG A 378 13.74 -3.61 9.34
CA ARG A 378 14.00 -3.58 10.80
C ARG A 378 14.55 -4.91 11.29
N ARG A 379 13.98 -6.05 10.84
CA ARG A 379 14.46 -7.38 11.26
C ARG A 379 15.89 -7.69 10.80
N PHE A 380 16.32 -7.20 9.63
CA PHE A 380 17.66 -7.48 9.12
C PHE A 380 18.71 -6.43 9.50
N TRP A 381 18.36 -5.14 9.52
CA TRP A 381 19.35 -4.07 9.74
C TRP A 381 19.56 -3.70 11.21
N GLU A 382 18.60 -3.97 12.10
CA GLU A 382 18.84 -3.79 13.55
C GLU A 382 19.78 -4.86 14.12
N GLU A 383 19.80 -6.06 13.54
CA GLU A 383 20.77 -7.10 13.89
C GLU A 383 22.17 -6.77 13.37
N GLN A 384 22.31 -6.26 12.15
CA GLN A 384 23.63 -5.85 11.61
C GLN A 384 24.21 -4.58 12.26
N LYS A 385 23.37 -3.62 12.69
CA LYS A 385 23.84 -2.42 13.40
C LYS A 385 24.51 -2.73 14.73
N LYS A 386 24.27 -3.91 15.31
CA LYS A 386 24.89 -4.32 16.57
C LYS A 386 26.30 -4.90 16.37
N THR A 387 26.71 -5.24 15.14
CA THR A 387 27.91 -6.07 14.94
C THR A 387 28.91 -5.60 13.86
N ALA A 388 28.74 -4.49 13.13
CA ALA A 388 29.74 -4.10 12.14
C ALA A 388 29.92 -2.58 11.91
N GLU A 389 31.20 -2.22 11.73
CA GLU A 389 31.67 -0.94 11.20
C GLU A 389 31.01 -0.61 9.85
N LYS A 390 30.87 0.70 9.56
CA LYS A 390 30.22 1.21 8.34
C LYS A 390 30.86 0.61 7.08
N PRO A 391 30.11 -0.06 6.19
CA PRO A 391 30.68 -0.60 4.97
C PRO A 391 31.03 0.53 4.01
N THR A 392 32.27 0.52 3.53
CA THR A 392 32.77 1.29 2.40
C THR A 392 32.34 0.58 1.10
N SER A 393 31.87 1.36 0.10
CA SER A 393 31.49 0.95 -1.27
C SER A 393 30.13 0.24 -1.52
N SER A 394 29.12 1.05 -1.82
CA SER A 394 28.29 1.06 -3.06
C SER A 394 27.94 -0.21 -3.87
N VAL A 395 27.58 -1.35 -3.27
CA VAL A 395 26.55 -2.25 -3.86
C VAL A 395 25.72 -2.86 -2.72
N LYS A 396 24.49 -2.36 -2.51
CA LYS A 396 23.55 -3.00 -1.58
C LYS A 396 23.07 -4.31 -2.22
N VAL A 397 23.73 -5.43 -1.96
CA VAL A 397 23.23 -6.75 -2.36
C VAL A 397 21.95 -7.01 -1.58
N GLN A 398 20.80 -6.81 -2.22
CA GLN A 398 19.51 -7.18 -1.66
C GLN A 398 19.43 -8.71 -1.59
N LYS A 399 18.99 -9.24 -0.44
CA LYS A 399 18.83 -10.68 -0.20
C LYS A 399 17.38 -11.00 0.07
N ILE A 400 16.91 -12.15 -0.42
CA ILE A 400 15.60 -12.70 -0.05
C ILE A 400 15.79 -13.57 1.19
N LYS A 401 15.04 -13.30 2.27
CA LYS A 401 15.09 -14.12 3.48
C LYS A 401 14.75 -15.57 3.16
N GLY A 402 15.60 -16.51 3.58
CA GLY A 402 15.50 -17.93 3.28
C GLY A 402 16.06 -18.33 1.92
N ARG A 403 16.60 -17.39 1.14
CA ARG A 403 17.36 -17.61 -0.11
C ARG A 403 18.56 -16.66 -0.13
N GLU A 404 19.31 -16.61 0.96
CA GLU A 404 20.42 -15.69 1.15
C GLU A 404 21.58 -15.91 0.17
N SER A 405 21.68 -17.12 -0.40
CA SER A 405 22.61 -17.47 -1.47
C SER A 405 22.18 -16.98 -2.86
N PHE A 406 20.91 -16.57 -3.05
CA PHE A 406 20.41 -16.17 -4.36
C PHE A 406 20.76 -14.71 -4.65
N HIS A 407 21.33 -14.47 -5.83
CA HIS A 407 21.47 -13.13 -6.38
C HIS A 407 20.12 -12.65 -6.92
N ILE A 408 19.78 -11.38 -6.66
CA ILE A 408 18.54 -10.76 -7.14
C ILE A 408 18.90 -9.85 -8.32
N TYR A 409 18.49 -10.24 -9.51
CA TYR A 409 18.71 -9.49 -10.74
C TYR A 409 17.67 -9.91 -11.79
N TYR A 410 16.84 -9.00 -12.32
CA TYR A 410 15.68 -9.36 -13.15
C TYR A 410 14.81 -10.48 -12.55
N ALA A 411 14.54 -10.40 -11.24
CA ALA A 411 13.81 -11.44 -10.53
C ALA A 411 12.35 -11.50 -11.00
N ASN A 412 11.84 -12.71 -11.19
CA ASN A 412 10.45 -13.00 -11.51
C ASN A 412 9.97 -14.16 -10.66
N ALA A 413 8.66 -14.23 -10.38
CA ALA A 413 8.04 -15.38 -9.75
C ALA A 413 6.66 -15.61 -10.35
N THR A 414 6.10 -16.81 -10.28
CA THR A 414 4.68 -17.05 -10.62
C THR A 414 4.08 -18.07 -9.67
N LEU A 415 2.77 -18.04 -9.46
CA LEU A 415 2.07 -18.98 -8.59
C LEU A 415 0.87 -19.57 -9.33
N THR A 416 0.72 -20.89 -9.27
CA THR A 416 -0.51 -21.56 -9.70
C THR A 416 -0.99 -22.54 -8.64
N LEU A 417 -2.29 -22.58 -8.39
CA LEU A 417 -2.97 -23.62 -7.61
C LEU A 417 -3.92 -24.38 -8.53
N LYS A 418 -3.76 -25.69 -8.64
CA LYS A 418 -4.64 -26.57 -9.42
C LYS A 418 -5.27 -27.63 -8.54
N ASP A 419 -6.51 -28.01 -8.83
CA ASP A 419 -7.09 -29.21 -8.23
C ASP A 419 -6.57 -30.48 -8.91
N LYS A 420 -6.98 -31.64 -8.39
CA LYS A 420 -6.61 -32.95 -8.94
C LYS A 420 -7.07 -33.21 -10.39
N GLN A 421 -8.06 -32.46 -10.90
CA GLN A 421 -8.48 -32.51 -12.30
C GLN A 421 -7.64 -31.59 -13.20
N GLY A 422 -6.72 -30.81 -12.62
CA GLY A 422 -5.91 -29.83 -13.33
C GLY A 422 -6.63 -28.49 -13.55
N ASN A 423 -7.83 -28.28 -12.99
CA ASN A 423 -8.49 -26.99 -13.10
C ASN A 423 -7.70 -25.96 -12.30
N VAL A 424 -7.48 -24.78 -12.88
CA VAL A 424 -6.74 -23.71 -12.23
C VAL A 424 -7.66 -22.96 -11.27
N TRP A 425 -7.33 -23.01 -9.98
CA TRP A 425 -8.03 -22.28 -8.93
C TRP A 425 -7.46 -20.88 -8.78
N TRP A 426 -6.14 -20.79 -8.61
CA TRP A 426 -5.40 -19.53 -8.51
C TRP A 426 -4.35 -19.51 -9.61
N ASN A 427 -4.25 -18.39 -10.32
CA ASN A 427 -3.12 -18.09 -11.19
C ASN A 427 -2.70 -16.67 -10.87
N ASP A 428 -1.48 -16.53 -10.36
CA ASP A 428 -0.99 -15.26 -9.88
C ASP A 428 0.39 -14.95 -10.45
N ASP A 429 0.50 -13.73 -10.97
CA ASP A 429 1.72 -13.20 -11.54
C ASP A 429 2.08 -11.89 -10.80
N PRO A 430 3.14 -11.92 -9.97
CA PRO A 430 3.62 -10.77 -9.24
C PRO A 430 4.12 -9.61 -10.11
N SER A 431 4.51 -9.82 -11.37
CA SER A 431 4.84 -8.70 -12.28
C SER A 431 3.64 -7.75 -12.46
N HIS A 432 2.42 -8.28 -12.34
CA HIS A 432 1.19 -7.51 -12.41
C HIS A 432 0.85 -6.83 -11.09
N TRP A 433 1.48 -7.21 -9.97
CA TRP A 433 1.25 -6.59 -8.67
C TRP A 433 1.78 -5.17 -8.61
N HIS A 434 2.45 -4.67 -9.66
CA HIS A 434 2.95 -3.29 -9.83
C HIS A 434 2.28 -2.51 -10.95
N GLY A 435 1.13 -2.97 -11.46
CA GLY A 435 0.33 -2.21 -12.43
C GLY A 435 0.86 -2.27 -13.86
N GLY A 436 1.60 -3.33 -14.22
CA GLY A 436 2.02 -3.58 -15.61
C GLY A 436 3.05 -2.60 -16.18
N ASN A 437 3.67 -1.76 -15.34
CA ASN A 437 4.74 -0.87 -15.79
C ASN A 437 6.09 -1.61 -15.73
N GLU A 438 6.46 -2.23 -16.86
CA GLU A 438 7.72 -2.97 -17.04
C GLU A 438 8.96 -2.16 -16.65
N GLU A 439 8.92 -0.82 -16.77
CA GLU A 439 10.06 0.04 -16.42
C GLU A 439 10.41 0.05 -14.93
N ARG A 440 9.45 -0.22 -14.03
CA ARG A 440 9.71 -0.25 -12.58
C ARG A 440 10.32 -1.55 -12.10
N TYR A 441 10.07 -2.66 -12.81
CA TYR A 441 10.69 -3.96 -12.53
C TYR A 441 12.05 -4.13 -13.21
N ASN A 442 12.32 -3.31 -14.24
CA ASN A 442 13.62 -3.23 -14.91
C ASN A 442 14.70 -2.45 -14.14
N HIS A 443 14.44 -2.04 -12.89
CA HIS A 443 15.51 -1.62 -12.01
C HIS A 443 16.17 -2.86 -11.40
N ALA A 444 17.39 -3.12 -11.86
CA ALA A 444 18.29 -4.25 -11.58
C ALA A 444 18.55 -4.65 -10.11
N ALA A 445 17.81 -4.10 -9.14
CA ALA A 445 18.04 -4.28 -7.72
C ALA A 445 16.81 -3.90 -6.86
N GLU A 446 15.57 -4.24 -7.23
CA GLU A 446 14.43 -4.16 -6.30
C GLU A 446 13.94 -5.56 -5.90
N PRO A 447 13.64 -5.82 -4.61
CA PRO A 447 13.27 -7.15 -4.18
C PRO A 447 11.86 -7.48 -4.66
N LEU A 448 11.55 -8.77 -4.83
CA LEU A 448 10.18 -9.30 -4.91
C LEU A 448 9.37 -9.06 -3.60
N SER A 449 9.67 -8.01 -2.84
CA SER A 449 9.15 -7.68 -1.50
C SER A 449 7.63 -7.66 -1.46
N SER A 450 6.97 -7.48 -2.61
CA SER A 450 5.52 -7.48 -2.71
C SER A 450 4.89 -8.86 -2.81
N THR A 451 5.61 -9.96 -3.04
CA THR A 451 5.04 -11.20 -3.62
C THR A 451 4.84 -12.35 -2.60
N VAL A 452 4.15 -13.42 -3.01
CA VAL A 452 4.08 -14.67 -2.23
C VAL A 452 5.43 -15.39 -2.09
N TYR A 453 6.40 -15.13 -2.98
CA TYR A 453 7.64 -15.90 -3.01
C TYR A 453 8.49 -15.70 -1.74
N PRO A 454 8.89 -14.46 -1.36
CA PRO A 454 9.60 -14.23 -0.08
C PRO A 454 8.85 -14.75 1.14
N PHE A 455 7.52 -14.70 1.13
CA PHE A 455 6.70 -15.24 2.21
C PHE A 455 6.86 -16.75 2.35
N VAL A 456 6.87 -17.50 1.24
CA VAL A 456 7.07 -18.95 1.23
C VAL A 456 8.50 -19.31 1.58
N VAL A 457 9.50 -18.70 0.92
CA VAL A 457 10.90 -19.10 1.13
C VAL A 457 11.45 -18.72 2.49
N SER A 458 10.91 -17.68 3.14
CA SER A 458 11.29 -17.33 4.52
C SER A 458 10.79 -18.34 5.57
N ARG A 459 9.85 -19.21 5.20
CA ARG A 459 9.35 -20.32 6.05
C ARG A 459 10.03 -21.64 5.76
N TYR A 460 10.46 -21.82 4.51
CA TYR A 460 11.22 -22.99 4.08
C TYR A 460 12.59 -22.53 3.60
N PRO A 461 13.43 -21.95 4.50
CA PRO A 461 14.71 -21.38 4.13
C PRO A 461 15.65 -22.46 3.58
N GLU A 462 16.61 -22.04 2.76
CA GLU A 462 17.68 -22.93 2.32
C GLU A 462 18.54 -23.42 3.51
N ASN A 463 19.25 -24.53 3.30
CA ASN A 463 20.01 -25.19 4.37
C ASN A 463 21.24 -24.40 4.87
N THR A 464 21.56 -23.24 4.28
CA THR A 464 22.80 -22.49 4.57
C THR A 464 22.88 -21.94 6.01
N GLN A 465 21.76 -21.93 6.76
CA GLN A 465 21.67 -21.41 8.13
C GLN A 465 21.48 -22.48 9.21
N TRP A 466 21.35 -23.76 8.85
CA TRP A 466 21.01 -24.80 9.82
C TRP A 466 22.26 -25.57 10.27
N THR A 467 22.53 -25.52 11.57
CA THR A 467 23.45 -26.49 12.22
C THR A 467 22.79 -27.87 12.24
N GLU A 468 23.57 -28.95 12.23
CA GLU A 468 23.18 -30.37 12.03
C GLU A 468 22.10 -30.95 13.00
N LYS A 469 21.39 -30.14 13.78
CA LYS A 469 20.47 -30.56 14.83
C LYS A 469 18.98 -30.18 14.64
N ASP A 470 18.57 -29.54 13.54
CA ASP A 470 17.14 -29.31 13.28
C ASP A 470 16.51 -30.49 12.51
N PRO A 471 15.43 -31.11 13.01
CA PRO A 471 14.71 -32.17 12.29
C PRO A 471 13.89 -31.67 11.09
N HIS A 472 13.74 -30.35 10.92
CA HIS A 472 13.06 -29.69 9.79
C HIS A 472 14.06 -29.13 8.79
N GLY A 473 13.95 -29.53 7.52
CA GLY A 473 14.82 -28.97 6.49
C GLY A 473 14.67 -29.61 5.10
N TRP A 474 15.40 -29.05 4.14
CA TRP A 474 15.48 -29.60 2.79
C TRP A 474 16.43 -30.80 2.77
N GLN A 475 15.91 -31.98 2.42
CA GLN A 475 16.70 -33.19 2.21
C GLN A 475 16.86 -33.45 0.72
N LYS A 476 18.05 -33.89 0.28
CA LYS A 476 18.24 -34.31 -1.12
C LYS A 476 17.37 -35.53 -1.39
N VAL A 477 16.67 -35.52 -2.51
CA VAL A 477 16.03 -36.74 -3.02
C VAL A 477 17.13 -37.55 -3.68
N GLU A 478 17.59 -38.62 -3.01
CA GLU A 478 18.46 -39.60 -3.64
C GLU A 478 17.68 -40.24 -4.81
N LYS A 479 18.33 -40.29 -5.97
CA LYS A 479 17.75 -40.86 -7.19
C LYS A 479 17.79 -42.37 -7.17
#